data_AF-A0A7Y5TCG3-F1
#
_entry.id   AF-A0A7Y5TCG3-F1
#
_cell.length_a   1.000
_cell.length_b   1.000
_cell.length_c   1.000
_cell.angle_alpha   90.00
_cell.angle_beta   90.00
_cell.angle_gamma   90.00
#
_symmetry.space_group_name_H-M   'P 1'
#
loop_
_entity.id
_entity.type
_entity.pdbx_description
1 polymer ?
#
loop_
_entity_poly.entity_id
_entity_poly.type
_entity_poly.pdbx_seq_one_letter_code
_entity_poly.pdbx_strand_id
1 'polypeptide(L)'
;MTDLTTHLRDLVLPTPVLTAAGCAGPDLATYVDLADVGAVVTRTVTPDPVAGAPAPRLVETAAGLLSAVGDQNAGLAAFLATELPWYAREQLRVVVSIAGDDLTGCRELA
;
A
#
# COMPACT_ATOMS: atom_id res chain seq x y z
N MET A 1 -22.63 3.80 -20.09
CA MET A 1 -21.57 3.48 -19.11
C MET A 1 -21.87 4.26 -17.84
N THR A 2 -21.70 3.66 -16.67
CA THR A 2 -21.95 4.29 -15.38
C THR A 2 -20.71 5.08 -14.95
N ASP A 3 -20.89 6.32 -14.50
CA ASP A 3 -19.82 7.11 -13.89
C ASP A 3 -19.53 6.59 -12.48
N LEU A 4 -18.27 6.25 -12.22
CA LEU A 4 -17.80 5.72 -10.93
C LEU A 4 -16.94 6.75 -10.17
N THR A 5 -16.85 7.98 -10.66
CA THR A 5 -16.04 9.03 -10.04
C THR A 5 -16.43 9.21 -8.57
N THR A 6 -15.45 9.18 -7.69
CA THR A 6 -15.63 9.20 -6.24
C THR A 6 -14.84 10.36 -5.63
N HIS A 7 -15.52 11.17 -4.81
CA HIS A 7 -14.93 12.32 -4.12
C HIS A 7 -14.73 12.00 -2.63
N LEU A 8 -13.50 12.12 -2.15
CA LEU A 8 -13.11 11.96 -0.74
C LEU A 8 -12.45 13.26 -0.25
N ARG A 9 -13.25 14.17 0.30
CA ARG A 9 -12.83 15.56 0.56
C ARG A 9 -12.24 16.18 -0.72
N ASP A 10 -10.96 16.51 -0.72
CA ASP A 10 -10.26 17.15 -1.83
C ASP A 10 -9.66 16.13 -2.81
N LEU A 11 -9.74 14.83 -2.51
CA LEU A 11 -9.26 13.76 -3.38
C LEU A 11 -10.37 13.32 -4.35
N VAL A 12 -10.06 13.34 -5.64
CA VAL A 12 -10.95 12.84 -6.71
C VAL A 12 -10.35 11.56 -7.29
N LEU A 13 -11.10 10.46 -7.22
CA LEU A 13 -10.72 9.16 -7.77
C LEU A 13 -11.64 8.83 -8.96
N PRO A 14 -11.13 8.28 -10.07
CA PRO A 14 -11.96 7.91 -11.22
C PRO A 14 -12.88 6.71 -10.94
N THR A 15 -12.61 5.95 -9.88
CA THR A 15 -13.39 4.80 -9.43
C THR A 15 -13.19 4.60 -7.92
N PRO A 16 -14.17 4.05 -7.16
CA PRO A 16 -14.01 3.77 -5.73
C PRO A 16 -13.14 2.54 -5.44
N VAL A 17 -12.58 1.89 -6.47
CA VAL A 17 -11.78 0.67 -6.30
C VAL A 17 -10.33 1.03 -5.99
N LEU A 18 -9.84 0.62 -4.82
CA LEU A 18 -8.44 0.75 -4.42
C LEU A 18 -7.89 -0.62 -4.04
N THR A 19 -6.56 -0.80 -4.13
CA THR A 19 -5.92 -1.97 -3.55
C THR A 19 -5.92 -1.85 -2.02
N ALA A 20 -6.01 -2.96 -1.30
CA ALA A 20 -5.77 -2.94 0.15
C ALA A 20 -4.27 -2.82 0.45
N ALA A 21 -3.91 -2.17 1.55
CA ALA A 21 -2.53 -1.98 1.97
C ALA A 21 -1.80 -3.32 2.08
N GLY A 22 -0.61 -3.42 1.48
CA GLY A 22 0.21 -4.64 1.50
C GLY A 22 -0.31 -5.81 0.64
N CYS A 23 -1.45 -5.65 -0.05
CA CYS A 23 -1.97 -6.64 -1.01
C CYS A 23 -1.55 -6.37 -2.46
N ALA A 24 -0.90 -5.23 -2.72
CA ALA A 24 -0.42 -4.84 -4.03
C ALA A 24 0.90 -4.07 -3.92
N GLY A 25 1.61 -3.98 -5.04
CA GLY A 25 2.88 -3.30 -5.18
C GLY A 25 3.28 -3.19 -6.66
N PRO A 26 4.52 -2.75 -6.96
CA PRO A 26 5.03 -2.67 -8.32
C PRO A 26 4.98 -4.00 -9.08
N ASP A 27 5.04 -5.12 -8.36
CA ASP A 27 4.89 -6.48 -8.88
C ASP A 27 3.54 -6.73 -9.55
N LEU A 28 2.46 -6.11 -9.07
CA LEU A 28 1.12 -6.26 -9.64
C LEU A 28 0.98 -5.63 -11.04
N ALA A 29 1.84 -4.66 -11.38
CA ALA A 29 1.82 -3.97 -12.68
C ALA A 29 2.12 -4.89 -13.87
N THR A 30 2.70 -6.08 -13.63
CA THR A 30 2.90 -7.10 -14.67
C THR A 30 1.58 -7.77 -15.10
N TYR A 31 0.54 -7.69 -14.27
CA TYR A 31 -0.73 -8.41 -14.48
C TYR A 31 -1.92 -7.49 -14.75
N VAL A 32 -1.89 -6.27 -14.22
CA VAL A 32 -2.99 -5.29 -14.32
C VAL A 32 -2.41 -3.90 -14.57
N ASP A 33 -3.07 -3.12 -15.42
CA ASP A 33 -2.75 -1.70 -15.54
C ASP A 33 -3.18 -0.97 -14.27
N LEU A 34 -2.21 -0.57 -13.45
CA LEU A 34 -2.46 0.11 -12.19
C LEU A 34 -3.04 1.53 -12.39
N ALA A 35 -3.03 2.06 -13.61
CA ALA A 35 -3.73 3.31 -13.92
C ALA A 35 -5.26 3.13 -13.95
N ASP A 36 -5.80 1.91 -14.07
CA ASP A 36 -7.25 1.69 -14.11
C ASP A 36 -7.89 1.60 -12.71
N VAL A 37 -7.10 1.31 -11.66
CA VAL A 37 -7.59 1.37 -10.28
C VAL A 37 -7.69 2.81 -9.80
N GLY A 38 -8.55 3.09 -8.83
CA GLY A 38 -8.75 4.43 -8.25
C GLY A 38 -7.49 4.95 -7.58
N ALA A 39 -6.82 4.12 -6.80
CA ALA A 39 -5.46 4.34 -6.31
C ALA A 39 -4.84 3.03 -5.83
N VAL A 40 -3.51 2.98 -5.85
CA VAL A 40 -2.73 1.91 -5.21
C VAL A 40 -2.46 2.32 -3.76
N VAL A 41 -2.90 1.51 -2.80
CA VAL A 41 -2.48 1.66 -1.40
C VAL A 41 -1.19 0.87 -1.20
N THR A 42 -0.13 1.54 -0.77
CA THR A 42 1.18 0.90 -0.57
C THR A 42 1.12 -0.15 0.53
N ARG A 43 2.17 -0.98 0.62
CA ARG A 43 2.49 -1.61 1.89
C ARG A 43 2.67 -0.54 2.97
N THR A 44 2.31 -0.87 4.21
CA THR A 44 2.54 -0.01 5.37
C THR A 44 4.03 0.30 5.52
N VAL A 45 4.36 1.59 5.57
CA VAL A 45 5.71 2.13 5.78
C VAL A 45 5.87 2.50 7.24
N THR A 46 6.96 2.07 7.85
CA THR A 46 7.38 2.49 9.20
C THR A 46 8.64 3.36 9.12
N PRO A 47 9.03 4.11 10.17
CA PRO A 47 10.26 4.91 10.14
C PRO A 47 11.48 4.03 9.84
N ASP A 48 11.62 2.93 10.60
CA ASP A 48 12.69 1.95 10.48
C ASP A 48 12.25 0.65 9.80
N PRO A 49 13.18 -0.14 9.21
CA PRO A 49 12.84 -1.42 8.60
C PRO A 49 12.32 -2.46 9.61
N VAL A 50 11.34 -3.26 9.19
CA VAL A 50 10.72 -4.32 10.00
C VAL A 50 10.86 -5.66 9.28
N ALA A 51 11.42 -6.66 9.96
CA ALA A 51 11.68 -7.99 9.38
C ALA A 51 10.41 -8.87 9.21
N GLY A 52 9.35 -8.53 9.94
CA GLY A 52 8.12 -9.31 10.01
C GLY A 52 8.16 -10.47 11.02
N ALA A 53 7.01 -11.13 11.19
CA ALA A 53 6.81 -12.24 12.12
C ALA A 53 7.57 -13.53 11.71
N PRO A 54 7.81 -14.54 12.55
CA PRO A 54 8.33 -15.82 12.06
C PRO A 54 7.32 -16.55 11.13
N ALA A 55 7.81 -17.49 10.31
CA ALA A 55 6.94 -18.37 9.53
C ALA A 55 6.31 -19.46 10.43
N PRO A 56 5.10 -19.97 10.12
CA PRO A 56 4.23 -19.60 8.98
C PRO A 56 3.50 -18.26 9.19
N ARG A 57 3.50 -17.41 8.15
CA ARG A 57 2.86 -16.07 8.18
C ARG A 57 1.50 -16.03 7.47
N LEU A 58 1.18 -17.04 6.69
CA LEU A 58 -0.02 -17.14 5.86
C LEU A 58 -0.60 -18.55 6.00
N VAL A 59 -1.91 -18.65 6.23
CA VAL A 59 -2.62 -19.93 6.32
C VAL A 59 -3.96 -19.82 5.59
N GLU A 60 -4.23 -20.75 4.67
CA GLU A 60 -5.51 -20.82 3.96
C GLU A 60 -6.65 -21.24 4.91
N THR A 61 -7.83 -20.71 4.62
CA THR A 61 -9.08 -21.03 5.30
C THR A 61 -10.15 -21.32 4.25
N ALA A 62 -11.32 -21.83 4.67
CA ALA A 62 -12.35 -22.31 3.74
C ALA A 62 -12.83 -21.27 2.69
N ALA A 63 -12.64 -19.98 2.93
CA ALA A 63 -13.05 -18.91 2.01
C ALA A 63 -12.06 -17.72 2.01
N GLY A 64 -10.79 -17.95 2.32
CA GLY A 64 -9.82 -16.86 2.38
C GLY A 64 -8.49 -17.24 3.01
N LEU A 65 -7.79 -16.24 3.54
CA LEU A 65 -6.42 -16.37 4.03
C LEU A 65 -6.27 -15.63 5.35
N LEU A 66 -5.70 -16.29 6.36
CA LEU A 66 -5.23 -15.65 7.57
C LEU A 66 -3.79 -15.15 7.35
N SER A 67 -3.55 -13.88 7.69
CA SER A 67 -2.23 -13.24 7.55
C SER A 67 -1.72 -12.70 8.88
N ALA A 68 -0.48 -13.03 9.20
CA ALA A 68 0.26 -12.55 10.37
C ALA A 68 1.69 -12.17 9.93
N VAL A 69 1.81 -11.26 8.97
CA VAL A 69 3.13 -10.86 8.40
C VAL A 69 3.96 -9.99 9.34
N GLY A 70 3.33 -9.30 10.31
CA GLY A 70 3.99 -8.43 11.27
C GLY A 70 4.62 -7.18 10.65
N ASP A 71 3.86 -6.49 9.79
CA ASP A 71 4.25 -5.23 9.15
C ASP A 71 5.62 -5.22 8.48
N GLN A 72 6.03 -6.35 7.89
CA GLN A 72 7.32 -6.48 7.21
C GLN A 72 7.51 -5.42 6.12
N ASN A 73 8.41 -4.46 6.31
CA ASN A 73 8.68 -3.40 5.34
C ASN A 73 10.14 -2.92 5.40
N ALA A 74 10.58 -2.20 4.37
CA ALA A 74 11.97 -1.77 4.23
C ALA A 74 12.30 -0.44 4.95
N GLY A 75 11.32 0.16 5.65
CA GLY A 75 11.44 1.46 6.30
C GLY A 75 11.29 2.64 5.33
N LEU A 76 11.12 3.83 5.90
CA LEU A 76 10.88 5.08 5.15
C LEU A 76 12.00 5.39 4.17
N ALA A 77 13.26 5.26 4.61
CA ALA A 77 14.41 5.61 3.78
C ALA A 77 14.47 4.80 2.48
N ALA A 78 14.20 3.49 2.56
CA ALA A 78 14.16 2.63 1.38
C ALA A 78 12.95 2.94 0.49
N PHE A 79 11.76 3.13 1.08
CA PHE A 79 10.55 3.49 0.35
C PHE A 79 10.73 4.77 -0.48
N LEU A 80 11.32 5.81 0.11
CA LEU A 80 11.60 7.08 -0.58
C LEU A 80 12.66 6.93 -1.68
N ALA A 81 13.63 6.03 -1.51
CA ALA A 81 14.70 5.84 -2.47
C ALA A 81 14.28 4.99 -3.70
N THR A 82 13.31 4.09 -3.54
CA THR A 82 13.00 3.07 -4.58
C THR A 82 11.54 3.08 -5.02
N GLU A 83 10.61 2.75 -4.12
CA GLU A 83 9.21 2.51 -4.44
C GLU A 83 8.46 3.80 -4.82
N LEU A 84 8.56 4.86 -4.01
CA LEU A 84 7.87 6.12 -4.27
C LEU A 84 8.29 6.75 -5.62
N PRO A 85 9.58 6.82 -5.98
CA PRO A 85 10.00 7.26 -7.30
C PRO A 85 9.45 6.40 -8.44
N TRP A 86 9.26 5.09 -8.24
CA TRP A 86 8.65 4.22 -9.25
C TRP A 86 7.19 4.58 -9.47
N TYR A 87 6.39 4.70 -8.42
CA TYR A 87 4.99 5.12 -8.52
C TYR A 87 4.83 6.48 -9.21
N ALA A 88 5.73 7.43 -8.92
CA ALA A 88 5.72 8.74 -9.56
C ALA A 88 6.03 8.66 -11.07
N ARG A 89 6.99 7.81 -11.49
CA ARG A 89 7.32 7.60 -12.91
C ARG A 89 6.17 6.97 -13.68
N GLU A 90 5.48 6.01 -13.07
CA GLU A 90 4.29 5.36 -13.65
C GLU A 90 3.03 6.23 -13.57
N GLN A 91 3.12 7.44 -13.02
CA GLN A 91 2.01 8.39 -12.87
C GLN A 91 0.80 7.81 -12.11
N LEU A 92 1.07 6.94 -11.15
CA LEU A 92 0.03 6.26 -10.38
C LEU A 92 -0.49 7.13 -9.25
N ARG A 93 -1.80 7.05 -9.01
CA ARG A 93 -2.44 7.59 -7.80
C ARG A 93 -2.11 6.67 -6.64
N VAL A 94 -1.41 7.18 -5.63
CA VAL A 94 -0.95 6.38 -4.49
C VAL A 94 -1.47 6.94 -3.18
N VAL A 95 -1.95 6.04 -2.32
CA VAL A 95 -2.23 6.30 -0.91
C VAL A 95 -1.16 5.57 -0.10
N VAL A 96 -0.37 6.32 0.67
CA VAL A 96 0.69 5.72 1.49
C VAL A 96 0.11 5.25 2.81
N SER A 97 0.18 3.94 3.07
CA SER A 97 -0.13 3.39 4.38
C SER A 97 1.06 3.61 5.30
N ILE A 98 0.83 4.15 6.50
CA ILE A 98 1.89 4.46 7.47
C ILE A 98 1.58 3.84 8.83
N ALA A 99 2.62 3.43 9.56
CA ALA A 99 2.52 3.01 10.94
C ALA A 99 3.74 3.45 11.75
N GLY A 100 3.53 3.70 13.03
CA GLY A 100 4.58 3.92 14.02
C GLY A 100 4.17 3.25 15.33
N ASP A 101 5.15 2.89 16.15
CA ASP A 101 4.90 2.24 17.45
C ASP A 101 4.19 3.17 18.44
N ASP A 102 4.28 4.47 18.21
CA ASP A 102 3.58 5.51 18.94
C ASP A 102 3.14 6.66 18.01
N LEU A 103 2.50 7.68 18.61
CA LEU A 103 2.06 8.87 17.88
C LEU A 103 3.24 9.66 17.27
N THR A 104 4.41 9.61 17.90
CA THR A 104 5.60 10.31 17.43
C THR A 104 6.10 9.67 16.14
N GLY A 105 6.21 8.35 16.10
CA GLY A 105 6.58 7.60 14.89
C GLY A 105 5.62 7.84 13.73
N CYS A 106 4.31 7.89 13.98
CA CYS A 106 3.35 8.25 12.93
C CYS A 106 3.52 9.69 12.42
N ARG A 107 3.91 10.64 13.29
CA ARG A 107 4.12 12.05 12.91
C ARG A 107 5.35 12.28 12.05
N GLU A 108 6.37 11.44 12.17
CA GLU A 108 7.57 11.53 11.32
C GLU A 108 7.26 11.14 9.86
N LEU A 109 6.16 10.43 9.63
CA LEU A 109 5.76 9.91 8.32
C LEU A 109 4.69 10.75 7.60
N ALA A 110 3.97 11.61 8.30
CA ALA A 110 2.78 12.34 7.81
C ALA A 110 3.06 13.81 7.52
#